data_AF-A0A941YDZ2-F1
#
_entry.id   AF-A0A941YDZ2-F1
#
_cell.length_a   1.000
_cell.length_b   1.000
_cell.length_c   1.000
_cell.angle_alpha   90.00
_cell.angle_beta   90.00
_cell.angle_gamma   90.00
#
_symmetry.space_group_name_H-M   'P 1'
#
loop_
_entity.id
_entity.type
_entity.pdbx_description
1 polymer ?
#
loop_
_entity_poly.entity_id
_entity_poly.type
_entity_poly.pdbx_seq_one_letter_code
_entity_poly.pdbx_strand_id
1 'polypeptide(L)'
;MAAADAALVATALSISGRHAKAVYEGEYFLWPDDNQKLMESMSAHLHSVNEAIEESTPKKTTKAAAAALEEEPVMVNIGLAPNLPAGEAVLTNREDLKTLLSDVLQGGVEYVYGAQDIGWQWALDRANWSTISDGDLSRRIKIKANFTEGAVGVEQGATTKKRGKKGEE
;
A
#
# COMPACT_ATOMS: atom_id res chain seq x y z
N MET A 1 -31.33 -6.48 -9.98
CA MET A 1 -30.05 -7.08 -10.41
C MET A 1 -30.18 -8.59 -10.31
N ALA A 2 -29.82 -9.35 -11.34
CA ALA A 2 -29.83 -10.81 -11.27
C ALA A 2 -28.66 -11.29 -10.39
N ALA A 3 -28.78 -12.47 -9.77
CA ALA A 3 -27.72 -13.02 -8.91
C ALA A 3 -26.37 -13.18 -9.65
N ALA A 4 -26.42 -13.49 -10.95
CA ALA A 4 -25.24 -13.59 -11.80
C ALA A 4 -24.55 -12.23 -12.01
N ASP A 5 -25.31 -11.15 -12.19
CA ASP A 5 -24.77 -9.80 -12.35
C ASP A 5 -24.10 -9.33 -11.05
N ALA A 6 -24.71 -9.61 -9.91
CA ALA A 6 -24.14 -9.31 -8.60
C ALA A 6 -22.79 -10.05 -8.39
N ALA A 7 -22.72 -11.33 -8.79
CA ALA A 7 -21.49 -12.10 -8.72
C ALA A 7 -20.39 -11.56 -9.65
N LEU A 8 -20.75 -11.11 -10.86
CA LEU A 8 -19.80 -10.49 -11.79
C LEU A 8 -19.24 -9.18 -11.24
N VAL A 9 -20.10 -8.30 -10.72
CA VAL A 9 -19.67 -7.03 -10.11
C VAL A 9 -18.80 -7.27 -8.88
N ALA A 10 -19.17 -8.22 -8.01
CA ALA A 10 -18.36 -8.60 -6.85
C ALA A 10 -16.97 -9.12 -7.27
N THR A 11 -16.92 -9.93 -8.33
CA THR A 11 -15.64 -10.42 -8.89
C THR A 11 -14.81 -9.27 -9.45
N ALA A 12 -15.42 -8.37 -10.23
CA ALA A 12 -14.74 -7.20 -10.79
C ALA A 12 -14.20 -6.25 -9.71
N LEU A 13 -14.95 -6.03 -8.63
CA LEU A 13 -14.50 -5.26 -7.47
C LEU A 13 -13.28 -5.90 -6.82
N SER A 14 -13.33 -7.21 -6.56
CA SER A 14 -12.21 -7.96 -5.98
C SER A 14 -10.95 -7.88 -6.84
N ILE A 15 -11.08 -8.04 -8.16
CA ILE A 15 -9.96 -7.91 -9.11
C ILE A 15 -9.40 -6.48 -9.12
N SER A 16 -10.27 -5.45 -9.05
CA SER A 16 -9.84 -4.05 -8.99
C SER A 16 -8.98 -3.75 -7.76
N GLY A 17 -9.30 -4.35 -6.61
CA GLY A 17 -8.50 -4.23 -5.39
C GLY A 17 -7.22 -5.05 -5.41
N ARG A 18 -7.28 -6.30 -5.86
CA ARG A 18 -6.10 -7.20 -5.94
C ARG A 18 -5.03 -6.66 -6.88
N HIS A 19 -5.44 -6.06 -7.99
CA HIS A 19 -4.58 -5.45 -9.00
C HIS A 19 -4.49 -3.93 -8.87
N ALA A 20 -4.70 -3.40 -7.66
CA ALA A 20 -4.61 -1.97 -7.40
C ALA A 20 -3.31 -1.37 -7.91
N LYS A 21 -3.40 -0.14 -8.43
CA LYS A 21 -2.27 0.62 -8.95
C LYS A 21 -1.56 1.30 -7.79
N ALA A 22 -0.24 1.21 -7.74
CA ALA A 22 0.51 2.00 -6.78
C ALA A 22 0.50 3.46 -7.22
N VAL A 23 0.27 4.36 -6.27
CA VAL A 23 0.30 5.81 -6.46
C VAL A 23 1.46 6.35 -5.65
N TYR A 24 2.43 6.93 -6.35
CA TYR A 24 3.62 7.50 -5.74
C TYR A 24 3.98 8.79 -6.49
N GLU A 25 4.12 9.90 -5.75
CA GLU A 25 4.43 11.23 -6.30
C GLU A 25 3.51 11.70 -7.46
N GLY A 26 2.25 11.23 -7.46
CA GLY A 26 1.26 11.57 -8.49
C GLY A 26 1.31 10.69 -9.74
N GLU A 27 2.25 9.75 -9.81
CA GLU A 27 2.33 8.75 -10.86
C GLU A 27 1.65 7.43 -10.45
N TYR A 28 1.11 6.73 -11.44
CA TYR A 28 0.48 5.42 -11.27
C TYR A 28 1.37 4.32 -11.83
N PHE A 29 1.55 3.26 -11.04
CA PHE A 29 2.35 2.10 -11.41
C PHE A 29 1.48 0.84 -11.42
N LEU A 30 1.66 -0.01 -12.43
CA LEU A 30 0.95 -1.28 -12.57
C LEU A 30 1.77 -2.46 -12.05
N TRP A 31 1.14 -3.32 -11.27
CA TRP A 31 1.76 -4.57 -10.85
C TRP A 31 1.42 -5.69 -11.83
N PRO A 32 2.37 -6.56 -12.22
CA PRO A 32 3.79 -6.58 -11.83
C PRO A 32 4.71 -5.75 -12.75
N ASP A 33 4.17 -5.17 -13.83
CA ASP A 33 4.95 -4.67 -14.96
C ASP A 33 5.84 -3.45 -14.65
N ASP A 34 5.40 -2.56 -13.77
CA ASP A 34 6.11 -1.31 -13.43
C ASP A 34 6.88 -1.39 -12.11
N ASN A 35 7.15 -2.59 -11.60
CA ASN A 35 7.79 -2.77 -10.30
C ASN A 35 9.16 -2.08 -10.23
N GLN A 36 9.99 -2.24 -11.26
CA GLN A 36 11.29 -1.59 -11.34
C GLN A 36 11.17 -0.06 -11.36
N LYS A 37 10.21 0.49 -12.12
CA LYS A 37 10.00 1.94 -12.20
C LYS A 37 9.58 2.54 -10.87
N LEU A 38 8.67 1.86 -10.15
CA LEU A 38 8.28 2.29 -8.80
C LEU A 38 9.49 2.27 -7.87
N MET A 39 10.25 1.17 -7.83
CA MET A 39 11.45 1.05 -6.98
C MET A 39 12.49 2.15 -7.28
N GLU A 40 12.73 2.45 -8.55
CA GLU A 40 13.63 3.52 -8.98
C GLU A 40 13.11 4.90 -8.56
N SER A 41 11.81 5.19 -8.74
CA SER A 41 11.21 6.46 -8.32
C SER A 41 11.31 6.69 -6.80
N MET A 42 11.21 5.63 -6.01
CA MET A 42 11.32 5.70 -4.55
C MET A 42 12.77 5.82 -4.07
N SER A 43 13.76 5.40 -4.87
CA SER A 43 15.15 5.29 -4.43
C SER A 43 15.72 6.60 -3.87
N ALA A 44 15.49 7.72 -4.57
CA ALA A 44 15.98 9.03 -4.17
C ALA A 44 15.34 9.52 -2.86
N HIS A 45 14.03 9.31 -2.71
CA HIS A 45 13.32 9.66 -1.47
C HIS A 45 13.78 8.79 -0.30
N LEU A 46 13.95 7.47 -0.51
CA LEU A 46 14.44 6.55 0.51
C LEU A 46 15.86 6.92 0.97
N HIS A 47 16.73 7.37 0.07
CA HIS A 47 18.05 7.90 0.42
C HIS A 47 17.97 9.16 1.27
N SER A 48 17.16 10.13 0.86
CA SER A 48 17.00 11.37 1.64
C SER A 48 16.47 11.08 3.05
N VAL A 49 15.54 10.13 3.19
CA VAL A 49 15.06 9.66 4.49
C VAL A 49 16.18 8.96 5.27
N ASN A 50 17.00 8.14 4.61
CA ASN A 50 18.12 7.44 5.24
C ASN A 50 19.16 8.43 5.79
N GLU A 51 19.55 9.43 5.00
CA GLU A 51 20.49 10.49 5.42
C GLU A 51 19.93 11.26 6.63
N ALA A 52 18.65 11.63 6.62
CA ALA A 52 18.02 12.29 7.75
C ALA A 52 18.01 11.42 9.03
N ILE A 53 17.86 10.10 8.90
CA ILE A 53 17.97 9.16 10.01
C ILE A 53 19.41 9.10 10.54
N GLU A 54 20.40 9.06 9.65
CA GLU A 54 21.81 9.04 10.03
C GLU A 54 22.25 10.34 10.73
N GLU A 55 21.81 11.50 10.25
CA GLU A 55 22.11 12.80 10.85
C GLU A 55 21.44 12.99 12.22
N SER A 56 20.21 12.51 12.37
CA SER A 56 19.47 12.60 13.63
C SER A 56 19.90 11.57 14.68
N THR A 57 20.67 10.55 14.30
CA THR A 57 21.15 9.52 15.22
C THR A 57 22.46 9.98 15.91
N PRO A 58 22.47 10.24 17.23
CA PRO A 58 23.67 10.71 17.92
C PRO A 58 24.77 9.64 17.93
N LYS A 59 25.93 9.96 17.33
CA LYS A 59 27.10 9.06 17.14
C LYS A 59 27.77 8.53 18.43
N LYS A 60 27.29 8.91 19.62
CA LYS A 60 27.83 8.48 20.91
C LYS A 60 26.71 8.21 21.91
N THR A 61 26.11 7.03 21.83
CA THR A 61 25.26 6.49 22.89
C THR A 61 25.89 5.22 23.43
N THR A 62 26.06 5.16 24.75
CA THR A 62 26.42 3.93 25.46
C THR A 62 25.43 2.82 25.10
N LYS A 63 25.85 1.55 25.21
CA LYS A 63 25.11 0.34 24.77
C LYS A 63 23.64 0.27 25.24
N ALA A 64 23.28 0.99 26.32
CA ALA A 64 21.93 1.11 26.86
C ALA A 64 21.08 2.25 26.23
N ALA A 65 21.70 3.32 25.74
CA ALA A 65 21.03 4.42 25.04
C ALA A 65 20.88 4.16 23.53
N ALA A 66 21.75 3.32 22.94
CA ALA A 66 21.56 2.82 21.58
C ALA A 66 20.31 1.93 21.44
N ALA A 67 19.94 1.18 22.50
CA ALA A 67 18.73 0.36 22.54
C ALA A 67 17.43 1.15 22.76
N ALA A 68 17.52 2.37 23.31
CA ALA A 68 16.35 3.24 23.57
C ALA A 68 16.06 4.22 22.41
N LEU A 69 17.02 4.43 21.50
CA LEU A 69 16.85 5.20 20.27
C LEU A 69 16.36 4.35 19.08
N GLU A 70 16.10 3.05 19.29
CA GLU A 70 15.59 2.12 18.27
C GLU A 70 14.11 2.34 17.88
N GLU A 71 13.33 3.20 18.54
CA GLU A 71 11.89 2.95 18.64
C GLU A 71 10.92 3.68 17.69
N GLU A 72 11.32 4.69 16.90
CA GLU A 72 10.38 5.28 15.91
C GLU A 72 10.73 4.89 14.47
N PRO A 73 9.98 3.94 13.87
CA PRO A 73 10.13 3.62 12.45
C PRO A 73 9.63 4.79 11.60
N VAL A 74 10.41 5.14 10.57
CA VAL A 74 9.99 6.12 9.57
C VAL A 74 9.14 5.40 8.54
N MET A 75 7.85 5.74 8.50
CA MET A 75 6.89 5.13 7.58
C MET A 75 6.86 5.89 6.25
N VAL A 76 7.27 5.20 5.19
CA VAL A 76 7.13 5.67 3.79
C VAL A 76 5.87 5.03 3.23
N ASN A 77 4.84 5.85 2.98
CA ASN A 77 3.55 5.37 2.52
C ASN A 77 3.46 5.44 0.99
N ILE A 78 2.90 4.39 0.40
CA ILE A 78 2.51 4.34 -1.01
C ILE A 78 0.99 4.24 -1.08
N GLY A 79 0.37 5.03 -1.96
CA GLY A 79 -1.07 4.95 -2.19
C GLY A 79 -1.42 3.74 -3.04
N LEU A 80 -2.61 3.18 -2.86
CA LEU A 80 -3.18 2.14 -3.72
C LEU A 80 -4.52 2.63 -4.25
N ALA A 81 -4.60 2.81 -5.56
CA ALA A 81 -5.82 3.16 -6.25
C ALA A 81 -6.46 1.91 -6.86
N PRO A 82 -7.78 1.67 -6.70
CA PRO A 82 -8.46 0.56 -7.35
C PRO A 82 -8.27 0.58 -8.87
N ASN A 83 -7.96 -0.57 -9.44
CA ASN A 83 -7.69 -0.69 -10.88
C ASN A 83 -8.98 -0.96 -11.65
N LEU A 84 -9.71 0.12 -11.95
CA LEU A 84 -10.95 0.06 -12.74
C LEU A 84 -10.78 -0.73 -14.05
N PRO A 85 -9.75 -0.49 -14.89
CA PRO A 85 -9.54 -1.29 -16.10
C PRO A 85 -9.43 -2.80 -15.85
N ALA A 86 -8.80 -3.23 -14.76
CA ALA A 86 -8.71 -4.64 -14.41
C ALA A 86 -10.08 -5.24 -14.04
N GLY A 87 -10.92 -4.49 -13.32
CA GLY A 87 -12.28 -4.90 -13.02
C GLY A 87 -13.18 -4.94 -14.26
N GLU A 88 -13.10 -3.93 -15.13
CA GLU A 88 -13.88 -3.86 -16.37
C GLU A 88 -13.58 -5.01 -17.32
N ALA A 89 -12.33 -5.50 -17.35
CA ALA A 89 -11.95 -6.66 -18.16
C ALA A 89 -12.76 -7.92 -17.80
N VAL A 90 -13.15 -8.08 -16.54
CA VAL A 90 -14.01 -9.20 -16.08
C VAL A 90 -15.43 -9.06 -16.63
N LEU A 91 -15.90 -7.82 -16.78
CA LEU A 91 -17.26 -7.51 -17.23
C LEU A 91 -17.40 -7.55 -18.76
N THR A 92 -16.29 -7.65 -19.49
CA THR A 92 -16.22 -7.82 -20.96
C THR A 92 -17.02 -6.75 -21.71
N ASN A 93 -18.20 -7.09 -22.26
CA ASN A 93 -19.04 -6.21 -23.08
C ASN A 93 -20.25 -5.66 -22.29
N ARG A 94 -20.33 -5.90 -20.98
CA ARG A 94 -21.44 -5.46 -20.11
C ARG A 94 -21.24 -4.02 -19.63
N GLU A 95 -21.49 -3.06 -20.51
CA GLU A 95 -21.33 -1.62 -20.22
C GLU A 95 -22.22 -1.13 -19.06
N ASP A 96 -23.37 -1.77 -18.86
CA ASP A 96 -24.25 -1.54 -17.71
C ASP A 96 -23.55 -1.85 -16.39
N LEU A 97 -22.85 -2.98 -16.32
CA LEU A 97 -22.12 -3.40 -15.12
C LEU A 97 -20.82 -2.62 -14.94
N LYS A 98 -20.16 -2.20 -16.02
CA LYS A 98 -18.96 -1.34 -15.93
C LYS A 98 -19.30 0.03 -15.34
N THR A 99 -20.43 0.61 -15.77
CA THR A 99 -20.93 1.87 -15.22
C THR A 99 -21.17 1.71 -13.72
N LEU A 100 -21.89 0.66 -13.32
CA LEU A 100 -22.12 0.37 -11.91
C LEU A 100 -20.82 0.14 -11.12
N LEU A 101 -19.85 -0.57 -11.69
CA LEU A 101 -18.53 -0.78 -11.07
C LEU A 101 -17.84 0.57 -10.82
N SER A 102 -17.81 1.45 -11.82
CA SER A 102 -17.24 2.78 -11.73
C SER A 102 -17.91 3.61 -10.64
N ASP A 103 -19.24 3.61 -10.60
CA ASP A 103 -20.02 4.33 -9.58
C ASP A 103 -19.70 3.83 -8.17
N VAL A 104 -19.60 2.50 -7.99
CA VAL A 104 -19.24 1.90 -6.70
C VAL A 104 -17.82 2.27 -6.28
N LEU A 105 -16.86 2.22 -7.20
CA LEU A 105 -15.47 2.60 -6.90
C LEU A 105 -15.34 4.08 -6.53
N GLN A 106 -16.06 4.97 -7.24
CA GLN A 106 -16.11 6.40 -6.92
C GLN A 106 -16.79 6.68 -5.57
N GLY A 107 -17.78 5.87 -5.20
CA GLY A 107 -18.45 5.93 -3.90
C GLY A 107 -17.57 5.51 -2.71
N GLY A 108 -16.41 4.91 -2.98
CA GLY A 108 -15.50 4.38 -1.98
C GLY A 108 -15.81 2.93 -1.60
N VAL A 109 -14.77 2.09 -1.60
CA VAL A 109 -14.88 0.66 -1.34
C VAL A 109 -13.94 0.25 -0.22
N GLU A 110 -14.46 -0.54 0.72
CA GLU A 110 -13.64 -1.20 1.73
C GLU A 110 -13.16 -2.56 1.20
N TYR A 111 -11.85 -2.70 1.04
CA TYR A 111 -11.17 -3.92 0.68
C TYR A 111 -10.69 -4.64 1.93
N VAL A 112 -11.24 -5.82 2.17
CA VAL A 112 -10.76 -6.70 3.22
C VAL A 112 -9.75 -7.68 2.61
N TYR A 113 -8.50 -7.66 3.07
CA TYR A 113 -7.39 -8.40 2.44
C TYR A 113 -6.48 -9.07 3.47
N GLY A 114 -5.83 -10.19 3.14
CA GLY A 114 -4.75 -10.77 3.93
C GLY A 114 -3.39 -10.21 3.55
N ALA A 115 -2.37 -10.40 4.42
CA ALA A 115 -1.03 -9.84 4.25
C ALA A 115 -0.32 -10.17 2.90
N GLN A 116 -0.78 -11.17 2.15
CA GLN A 116 -0.20 -11.57 0.86
C GLN A 116 -1.14 -11.31 -0.35
N ASP A 117 -2.31 -10.70 -0.12
CA ASP A 117 -3.29 -10.45 -1.19
C ASP A 117 -2.98 -9.21 -2.02
N ILE A 118 -2.20 -8.27 -1.45
CA ILE A 118 -1.74 -7.06 -2.15
C ILE A 118 -0.37 -7.33 -2.74
N GLY A 119 -0.30 -7.46 -4.07
CA GLY A 119 0.95 -7.71 -4.80
C GLY A 119 2.03 -6.65 -4.54
N TRP A 120 1.63 -5.39 -4.37
CA TRP A 120 2.53 -4.29 -4.01
C TRP A 120 3.14 -4.45 -2.62
N GLN A 121 2.33 -4.72 -1.58
CA GLN A 121 2.85 -4.94 -0.23
C GLN A 121 3.85 -6.11 -0.23
N TRP A 122 3.51 -7.21 -0.90
CA TRP A 122 4.41 -8.35 -1.07
C TRP A 122 5.72 -7.99 -1.77
N ALA A 123 5.65 -7.22 -2.85
CA ALA A 123 6.81 -6.82 -3.66
C ALA A 123 7.74 -5.88 -2.90
N LEU A 124 7.20 -4.90 -2.19
CA LEU A 124 7.95 -3.91 -1.43
C LEU A 124 8.65 -4.52 -0.22
N ASP A 125 7.99 -5.47 0.45
CA ASP A 125 8.55 -6.20 1.60
C ASP A 125 9.72 -7.13 1.22
N ARG A 126 9.76 -7.58 -0.04
CA ARG A 126 10.77 -8.52 -0.55
C ARG A 126 11.78 -7.89 -1.51
N ALA A 127 11.60 -6.61 -1.83
CA ALA A 127 12.55 -5.86 -2.64
C ALA A 127 13.92 -5.82 -1.97
N ASN A 128 14.97 -6.15 -2.70
CA ASN A 128 16.33 -6.01 -2.20
C ASN A 128 16.78 -4.55 -2.32
N TRP A 129 16.32 -3.75 -1.37
CA TRP A 129 16.53 -2.31 -1.36
C TRP A 129 18.00 -1.91 -1.34
N SER A 130 18.91 -2.72 -0.78
CA SER A 130 20.34 -2.40 -0.81
C SER A 130 20.94 -2.50 -2.20
N THR A 131 20.38 -3.35 -3.06
CA THR A 131 20.77 -3.46 -4.47
C THR A 131 20.10 -2.38 -5.33
N ILE A 132 18.88 -1.96 -4.98
CA ILE A 132 18.11 -0.96 -5.73
C ILE A 132 18.61 0.46 -5.45
N SER A 133 19.00 0.73 -4.21
CA SER A 133 19.44 2.05 -3.77
C SER A 133 20.97 2.21 -3.81
N ASP A 134 21.75 1.26 -4.30
CA ASP A 134 23.24 1.34 -4.29
C ASP A 134 23.83 1.69 -2.89
N GLY A 135 23.16 1.25 -1.81
CA GLY A 135 23.54 1.56 -0.42
C GLY A 135 22.70 0.83 0.62
N ASP A 136 23.19 0.75 1.86
CA ASP A 136 22.42 0.11 2.94
C ASP A 136 21.34 1.05 3.48
N LEU A 137 20.08 0.70 3.26
CA LEU A 137 18.94 1.40 3.86
C LEU A 137 18.76 1.03 5.33
N SER A 138 18.52 2.04 6.16
CA SER A 138 18.26 1.86 7.59
C SER A 138 17.07 0.94 7.83
N ARG A 139 17.22 -0.02 8.74
CA ARG A 139 16.16 -0.95 9.17
C ARG A 139 14.95 -0.23 9.79
N ARG A 140 15.09 1.05 10.12
CA ARG A 140 14.03 1.92 10.65
C ARG A 140 13.05 2.38 9.57
N ILE A 141 13.41 2.30 8.29
CA ILE A 141 12.52 2.66 7.20
C ILE A 141 11.53 1.51 6.98
N LYS A 142 10.23 1.81 7.08
CA LYS A 142 9.15 0.86 6.81
C LYS A 142 8.30 1.38 5.67
N ILE A 143 8.22 0.62 4.60
CA ILE A 143 7.40 0.95 3.44
C ILE A 143 6.04 0.29 3.62
N LYS A 144 4.96 1.05 3.48
CA LYS A 144 3.59 0.54 3.64
C LYS A 144 2.70 0.99 2.50
N ALA A 145 2.02 0.04 1.86
CA ALA A 145 1.01 0.33 0.86
C ALA A 145 -0.37 0.45 1.52
N ASN A 146 -1.09 1.55 1.27
CA ASN A 146 -2.42 1.79 1.82
C ASN A 146 -3.37 2.24 0.71
N PHE A 147 -4.61 1.78 0.73
CA PHE A 147 -5.64 2.27 -0.20
C PHE A 147 -5.90 3.76 -0.04
N THR A 148 -6.10 4.42 -1.16
CA THR A 148 -6.35 5.86 -1.30
C THR A 148 -7.58 6.09 -2.19
N GLU A 149 -7.90 7.36 -2.49
CA GLU A 149 -8.99 7.72 -3.41
C GLU A 149 -10.38 7.19 -2.99
N GLY A 150 -10.67 7.27 -1.68
CA GLY A 150 -11.95 6.80 -1.12
C GLY A 150 -12.03 5.29 -0.92
N ALA A 151 -11.06 4.52 -1.42
CA ALA A 151 -10.91 3.12 -1.06
C ALA A 151 -10.19 2.98 0.29
N VAL A 152 -10.62 2.01 1.10
CA VAL A 152 -10.03 1.72 2.41
C VAL A 152 -9.61 0.26 2.46
N GLY A 153 -8.42 0.00 2.97
CA GLY A 153 -7.92 -1.36 3.18
C GLY A 153 -8.06 -1.80 4.64
N VAL A 154 -8.62 -2.99 4.87
CA VAL A 154 -8.68 -3.63 6.18
C VAL A 154 -7.98 -4.98 6.11
N GLU A 155 -6.85 -5.11 6.82
CA GLU A 155 -6.08 -6.35 6.87
C GLU A 155 -6.77 -7.39 7.76
N GLN A 156 -7.13 -8.55 7.22
CA GLN A 156 -7.68 -9.67 7.97
C GLN A 156 -6.66 -10.24 8.94
N GLY A 157 -7.06 -10.38 10.21
CA GLY A 157 -6.20 -10.93 11.26
C GLY A 157 -5.25 -9.92 11.91
N ALA A 158 -5.17 -8.69 11.40
CA ALA A 158 -4.58 -7.59 12.14
C ALA A 158 -5.46 -7.30 13.36
N THR A 159 -5.06 -7.81 14.52
CA THR A 159 -5.70 -7.49 15.80
C THR A 159 -5.39 -6.03 16.09
N THR A 160 -6.17 -5.14 15.50
CA THR A 160 -6.16 -3.74 15.87
C THR A 160 -6.72 -3.72 17.28
N LYS A 161 -5.83 -3.69 18.30
CA LYS A 161 -6.24 -3.31 19.65
C LYS A 161 -6.91 -1.95 19.50
N LYS A 162 -8.25 -1.92 19.47
CA LYS A 162 -9.04 -0.71 19.65
C LYS A 162 -8.42 -0.01 20.85
N ARG A 163 -7.76 1.13 20.60
CA ARG A 163 -7.29 2.01 21.66
C ARG A 163 -8.58 2.45 22.36
N GLY A 164 -8.86 1.82 23.50
CA GLY A 164 -10.08 2.07 24.25
C GLY A 164 -10.17 3.56 24.51
N LYS A 165 -11.23 4.19 23.99
CA LYS A 165 -11.62 5.53 24.42
C LYS A 165 -12.03 5.39 25.88
N LYS A 166 -11.08 5.62 26.77
CA LYS A 166 -11.29 5.62 28.21
C LYS A 166 -11.55 7.07 28.61
N GLY A 167 -12.81 7.37 28.90
CA GLY A 167 -13.25 8.46 29.77
C GLY A 167 -13.22 9.87 29.18
N GLU A 168 -14.41 10.42 28.98
CA GLU A 168 -14.82 11.84 29.06
C GLU A 168 -16.32 11.80 28.79
N GLU A 169 -17.26 12.20 29.63
CA GLU A 169 -17.37 12.55 31.05
C GLU A 169 -18.88 12.36 31.35
#